data_AF-A0A932CUD9-F1
#
_entry.id   AF-A0A932CUD9-F1
#
_cell.length_a   1.000
_cell.length_b   1.000
_cell.length_c   1.000
_cell.angle_alpha   90.00
_cell.angle_beta   90.00
_cell.angle_gamma   90.00
#
_symmetry.space_group_name_H-M   'P 1'
#
loop_
_entity.id
_entity.type
_entity.pdbx_description
1 polymer ?
#
loop_
_entity_poly.entity_id
_entity_poly.type
_entity_poly.pdbx_seq_one_letter_code
_entity_poly.pdbx_strand_id
1 'polypeptide(L)'
;EYKSPTTLEMPEVVTYLVEDPDDAGPFGAKEVGQGPLLPIMPAVANAVFDAVGVRVDEVPITPEKILRAMKDPSKRVGPRSFPEVAWPEPLRVPPPWEGGDGNAVNEKPRKSRAAADGTRIGDGGAGPGGGVRP
;
A
#
# COMPACT_ATOMS: atom_id res chain seq x y z
N GLU A 1 18.35 -1.34 0.62
CA GLU A 1 17.89 -2.74 0.48
C GLU A 1 16.44 -2.82 0.94
N TYR A 2 15.59 -3.55 0.20
CA TYR A 2 14.22 -3.83 0.61
C TYR A 2 14.21 -5.25 1.19
N LYS A 3 13.83 -5.39 2.47
CA LYS A 3 13.85 -6.68 3.17
C LYS A 3 12.49 -7.33 3.08
N SER A 4 12.44 -8.49 2.43
CA SER A 4 11.30 -9.41 2.52
C SER A 4 11.56 -10.41 3.64
N PRO A 5 10.55 -10.74 4.47
CA PRO A 5 10.71 -11.72 5.52
C PRO A 5 11.02 -13.11 4.93
N THR A 6 11.86 -13.86 5.62
CA THR A 6 12.25 -15.23 5.29
C THR A 6 11.48 -16.23 6.16
N THR A 7 11.53 -17.52 5.80
CA THR A 7 10.89 -18.58 6.60
C THR A 7 11.41 -18.67 8.03
N LEU A 8 12.64 -18.23 8.30
CA LEU A 8 13.23 -18.25 9.65
C LEU A 8 12.72 -17.12 10.55
N GLU A 9 12.13 -16.07 9.96
CA GLU A 9 11.59 -14.91 10.68
C GLU A 9 10.08 -15.03 10.90
N MET A 10 9.45 -16.05 10.31
CA MET A 10 8.01 -16.28 10.43
C MET A 10 7.67 -16.79 11.84
N PRO A 11 6.81 -16.08 12.60
CA PRO A 11 6.35 -16.57 13.89
C PRO A 11 5.37 -17.74 13.72
N GLU A 12 5.12 -18.46 14.81
CA GLU A 12 4.01 -19.40 14.87
C GLU A 12 2.68 -18.65 14.70
N VAL A 13 1.81 -19.13 13.81
CA VAL A 13 0.50 -18.53 13.55
C VAL A 13 -0.58 -19.54 13.92
N VAL A 14 -1.42 -19.15 14.87
CA VAL A 14 -2.61 -19.91 15.27
C VAL A 14 -3.84 -19.18 14.76
N THR A 15 -4.66 -19.88 13.96
CA THR A 15 -5.85 -19.30 13.32
C THR A 15 -7.12 -19.84 13.96
N TYR A 16 -8.05 -18.94 14.25
CA TYR A 16 -9.39 -19.28 14.71
C TYR A 16 -10.41 -18.81 13.68
N LEU A 17 -11.25 -19.73 13.20
CA LEU A 17 -12.35 -19.39 12.30
C LEU A 17 -13.57 -19.03 13.14
N VAL A 18 -14.05 -17.80 12.98
CA VAL A 18 -15.27 -17.30 13.64
C VAL A 18 -16.34 -17.17 12.58
N GLU A 19 -17.42 -17.93 12.75
CA GLU A 19 -18.52 -17.98 11.79
C GLU A 19 -19.65 -17.06 12.26
N ASP A 20 -19.99 -16.09 11.42
CA ASP A 20 -21.15 -15.20 11.58
C ASP A 20 -21.75 -14.97 10.18
N PRO A 21 -22.82 -15.70 9.80
CA PRO A 21 -23.33 -15.71 8.43
C PRO A 21 -23.75 -14.32 7.91
N ASP A 22 -23.40 -14.00 6.66
CA ASP A 22 -23.91 -12.82 5.94
C ASP A 22 -25.09 -13.20 5.03
N ASP A 23 -26.26 -12.62 5.25
CA ASP A 23 -27.45 -12.85 4.42
C ASP A 23 -27.24 -12.45 2.95
N ALA A 24 -26.34 -11.51 2.66
CA ALA A 24 -26.00 -11.09 1.30
C ALA A 24 -24.91 -11.95 0.64
N GLY A 25 -24.19 -12.75 1.43
CA GLY A 25 -23.08 -13.57 1.00
C GLY A 25 -23.52 -14.95 0.48
N PRO A 26 -22.88 -15.51 -0.57
CA PRO A 26 -23.16 -16.88 -0.98
C PRO A 26 -22.83 -17.83 0.17
N PHE A 27 -23.80 -18.67 0.54
CA PHE A 27 -23.67 -19.61 1.67
C PHE A 27 -23.34 -18.94 3.02
N GLY A 28 -23.65 -17.64 3.20
CA GLY A 28 -23.33 -16.92 4.43
C GLY A 28 -21.88 -16.39 4.51
N ALA A 29 -21.10 -16.48 3.43
CA ALA A 29 -19.68 -16.15 3.44
C ALA A 29 -19.39 -14.64 3.56
N LYS A 30 -18.30 -14.30 4.25
CA LYS A 30 -17.72 -12.96 4.35
C LYS A 30 -16.28 -12.94 3.84
N GLU A 31 -15.76 -11.76 3.54
CA GLU A 31 -14.37 -11.54 3.13
C GLU A 31 -13.39 -11.80 4.30
N VAL A 32 -12.17 -12.27 3.99
CA VAL A 32 -11.12 -12.57 4.99
C VAL A 32 -9.69 -12.34 4.48
N GLY A 33 -9.50 -11.70 3.32
CA GLY A 33 -8.18 -11.46 2.75
C GLY A 33 -7.47 -10.24 3.35
N GLN A 34 -8.20 -9.15 3.60
CA GLN A 34 -7.67 -7.88 4.11
C GLN A 34 -7.90 -7.72 5.61
N GLY A 35 -9.05 -8.17 6.11
CA GLY A 35 -9.42 -8.04 7.53
C GLY A 35 -8.32 -8.49 8.50
N PRO A 36 -7.76 -9.71 8.36
CA PRO A 36 -6.71 -10.22 9.23
C PRO A 36 -5.35 -9.52 9.09
N LEU A 37 -5.09 -8.81 7.98
CA LEU A 37 -3.82 -8.10 7.77
C LEU A 37 -3.71 -6.82 8.61
N LEU A 38 -4.82 -6.08 8.73
CA LEU A 38 -4.90 -4.80 9.42
C LEU A 38 -4.48 -4.84 10.91
N PRO A 39 -4.91 -5.82 11.74
CA PRO A 39 -4.57 -5.85 13.16
C PRO A 39 -3.12 -6.25 13.46
N ILE A 40 -2.37 -6.78 12.49
CA ILE A 40 -0.99 -7.28 12.73
C ILE A 40 -0.08 -6.16 13.22
N MET A 41 -0.07 -5.01 12.52
CA MET A 41 0.81 -3.88 12.86
C MET A 41 0.58 -3.33 14.28
N PRO A 42 -0.66 -3.00 14.70
CA PRO A 42 -0.90 -2.55 16.07
C PRO A 42 -0.68 -3.66 17.12
N ALA A 43 -0.95 -4.93 16.81
CA ALA A 43 -0.69 -6.04 17.72
C ALA A 43 0.82 -6.17 18.03
N VAL A 44 1.68 -6.15 17.01
CA VAL A 44 3.14 -6.17 17.19
C VAL A 44 3.62 -4.94 17.94
N ALA A 45 3.11 -3.75 17.64
CA ALA A 45 3.49 -2.53 18.36
C ALA A 45 3.13 -2.60 19.85
N ASN A 46 1.97 -3.17 20.19
CA ASN A 46 1.57 -3.38 21.58
C ASN A 46 2.41 -4.45 22.27
N ALA A 47 2.78 -5.54 21.58
CA ALA A 47 3.68 -6.55 22.13
C ALA A 47 5.08 -5.99 22.45
N VAL A 48 5.61 -5.10 21.60
CA VAL A 48 6.86 -4.37 21.88
C VAL A 48 6.71 -3.49 23.12
N PHE A 49 5.60 -2.76 23.23
CA PHE A 49 5.34 -1.92 24.40
C PHE A 49 5.25 -2.75 25.70
N ASP A 50 4.56 -3.88 25.66
CA ASP A 50 4.44 -4.79 26.79
C ASP A 50 5.80 -5.38 27.20
N ALA A 51 6.62 -5.77 26.23
CA ALA A 51 7.92 -6.40 26.49
C ALA A 51 8.99 -5.45 27.05
N VAL A 52 9.04 -4.19 26.58
CA VAL A 52 10.16 -3.26 26.91
C VAL A 52 9.72 -1.86 27.37
N GLY A 53 8.42 -1.60 27.47
CA GLY A 53 7.88 -0.30 27.90
C GLY A 53 8.08 0.84 26.91
N VAL A 54 8.45 0.53 25.65
CA VAL A 54 8.72 1.52 24.60
C VAL A 54 7.55 1.61 23.63
N ARG A 55 7.12 2.83 23.31
CA ARG A 55 6.08 3.08 22.31
C ARG A 55 6.68 3.60 21.01
N VAL A 56 6.42 2.92 19.89
CA VAL A 56 6.85 3.32 18.55
C VAL A 56 5.62 3.63 17.71
N ASP A 57 5.44 4.89 17.33
CA ASP A 57 4.26 5.38 16.59
C ASP A 57 4.47 5.48 15.08
N GLU A 58 5.53 4.84 14.58
CA GLU A 58 5.88 4.83 13.16
C GLU A 58 6.39 3.46 12.71
N VAL A 59 6.05 3.07 11.49
CA VAL A 59 6.49 1.82 10.88
C VAL A 59 7.56 2.09 9.82
N PRO A 60 8.51 1.18 9.58
CA PRO A 60 8.74 -0.07 10.31
C PRO A 60 9.29 0.16 11.72
N ILE A 61 8.98 -0.76 12.64
CA ILE A 61 9.54 -0.80 14.01
C ILE A 61 10.90 -1.48 13.92
N THR A 62 11.99 -0.71 13.90
CA THR A 62 13.35 -1.27 13.78
C THR A 62 14.06 -1.36 15.13
N PRO A 63 15.04 -2.28 15.30
CA PRO A 63 15.81 -2.40 16.53
C PRO A 63 16.47 -1.09 16.97
N GLU A 64 16.93 -0.27 16.03
CA GLU A 64 17.58 1.02 16.30
C GLU A 64 16.60 2.02 16.92
N LYS A 65 15.34 2.03 16.46
CA LYS A 65 14.28 2.87 17.04
C LYS A 65 13.97 2.47 18.47
N ILE A 66 13.90 1.16 18.74
CA ILE A 66 13.69 0.62 20.09
C ILE A 66 14.86 1.00 20.99
N LEU A 67 16.11 0.75 20.56
CA LEU A 67 17.31 1.05 21.34
C LEU A 67 17.43 2.55 21.65
N ARG A 68 17.10 3.42 20.68
CA ARG A 68 17.06 4.86 20.88
C ARG A 68 16.01 5.25 21.92
N ALA A 69 14.79 4.74 21.79
CA ALA A 69 13.70 5.05 22.71
C ALA A 69 13.95 4.51 24.13
N MET A 70 14.64 3.38 24.28
CA MET A 70 15.04 2.88 25.61
C MET A 70 15.97 3.85 26.35
N LYS A 71 16.77 4.65 25.64
CA LYS A 71 17.67 5.67 26.22
C LYS A 71 17.00 7.03 26.40
N ASP A 72 15.84 7.25 25.80
CA ASP A 72 15.09 8.49 25.89
C ASP A 72 14.17 8.47 27.15
N PRO A 73 14.15 9.54 27.97
CA PRO A 73 13.25 9.64 29.12
C PRO A 73 11.77 9.46 28.78
N SER A 74 11.34 9.86 27.57
CA SER A 74 9.95 9.76 27.13
C SER A 74 9.52 8.34 26.75
N LYS A 75 10.47 7.42 26.55
CA LYS A 75 10.24 6.03 26.09
C LYS A 75 9.35 5.92 24.83
N ARG A 76 9.27 6.99 24.04
CA ARG A 76 8.37 7.09 22.89
C ARG A 76 9.10 7.63 21.66
N VAL A 77 8.80 7.09 20.49
CA VAL A 77 9.43 7.52 19.24
C VAL A 77 8.43 7.53 18.09
N GLY A 78 8.50 8.57 17.27
CA GLY A 78 7.62 8.76 16.12
C GLY A 78 7.35 10.24 15.84
N PRO A 79 6.54 10.52 14.80
CA PRO A 79 6.14 11.88 14.47
C PRO A 79 5.33 12.49 15.63
N ARG A 80 5.66 13.73 16.01
CA ARG A 80 4.95 14.47 17.07
C ARG A 80 3.65 15.11 16.57
N SER A 81 3.54 15.31 15.27
CA SER A 81 2.40 15.94 14.61
C SER A 81 2.29 15.40 13.19
N PHE A 82 1.07 15.37 12.67
CA PHE A 82 0.82 15.16 11.25
C PHE A 82 0.93 16.51 10.52
N PRO A 83 1.51 16.58 9.30
CA PRO A 83 1.55 17.82 8.54
C PRO A 83 0.14 18.31 8.19
N GLU A 84 -0.02 19.63 8.10
CA GLU A 84 -1.26 20.19 7.56
C GLU A 84 -1.32 19.90 6.06
N VAL A 85 -2.32 19.12 5.64
CA VAL A 85 -2.53 18.75 4.24
C VAL A 85 -3.67 19.59 3.68
N ALA A 86 -3.36 20.45 2.71
CA ALA A 86 -4.37 21.16 1.94
C ALA A 86 -5.05 20.16 1.00
N TRP A 87 -6.18 19.60 1.46
CA TRP A 87 -6.98 18.71 0.64
C TRP A 87 -7.64 19.49 -0.50
N PRO A 88 -7.57 18.98 -1.75
CA PRO A 88 -8.33 19.57 -2.84
C PRO A 88 -9.83 19.39 -2.59
N GLU A 89 -10.65 20.12 -3.36
CA GLU A 89 -12.10 19.88 -3.36
C GLU A 89 -12.39 18.40 -3.65
N PRO A 90 -13.20 17.70 -2.83
CA PRO A 90 -13.52 16.30 -3.05
C PRO A 90 -14.18 16.08 -4.40
N LEU A 91 -13.73 15.06 -5.13
CA LEU A 91 -14.42 14.61 -6.33
C LEU A 91 -15.82 14.10 -5.98
N ARG A 92 -16.83 14.59 -6.67
CA ARG A 92 -18.23 14.20 -6.48
C ARG A 92 -18.62 13.26 -7.60
N VAL A 93 -18.82 11.99 -7.28
CA VAL A 93 -19.34 10.98 -8.21
C VAL A 93 -20.76 10.64 -7.77
N PRO A 94 -21.80 11.06 -8.50
CA PRO A 94 -23.18 10.70 -8.17
C PRO A 94 -23.40 9.18 -8.35
N PRO A 95 -24.20 8.55 -7.48
CA PRO A 95 -24.56 7.14 -7.64
C PRO A 95 -25.54 6.91 -8.80
N PRO A 96 -25.72 5.66 -9.27
CA PRO A 96 -26.60 5.36 -10.40
C PRO A 96 -28.06 5.79 -10.21
N TRP A 97 -28.59 5.76 -8.98
CA TRP A 97 -29.95 6.20 -8.67
C TRP A 97 -30.12 7.73 -8.66
N GLU A 98 -29.02 8.50 -8.68
CA GLU A 98 -29.01 9.95 -8.91
C GLU A 98 -28.68 10.28 -10.38
N GLY A 99 -28.65 9.28 -11.27
CA GLY A 99 -28.32 9.44 -12.68
C GLY A 99 -26.81 9.52 -12.96
N GLY A 100 -25.97 9.11 -12.00
CA GLY A 100 -24.53 9.08 -12.19
C GLY A 100 -24.07 8.01 -13.17
N ASP A 101 -23.09 8.37 -13.99
CA ASP A 101 -22.47 7.54 -15.03
C ASP A 101 -21.12 6.94 -14.61
N GLY A 102 -20.76 7.13 -13.33
CA GLY A 102 -19.46 6.73 -12.77
C GLY A 102 -18.34 7.78 -12.93
N ASN A 103 -18.61 8.91 -13.58
CA ASN A 103 -17.66 10.02 -13.68
C ASN A 103 -17.90 11.08 -12.60
N ALA A 104 -16.85 11.81 -12.23
CA ALA A 104 -16.95 12.89 -11.27
C ALA A 104 -17.47 14.18 -11.92
N VAL A 105 -18.49 14.80 -11.32
CA VAL A 105 -19.16 16.01 -11.86
C VAL A 105 -18.33 17.28 -11.72
N ASN A 106 -17.35 17.30 -10.83
CA ASN A 106 -16.46 18.44 -10.57
C ASN A 106 -15.00 18.14 -10.94
N GLU A 107 -14.73 17.07 -11.70
CA GLU A 107 -13.38 16.82 -12.21
C GLU A 107 -13.04 17.79 -13.33
N LYS A 108 -11.91 18.49 -13.20
CA LYS A 108 -11.41 19.36 -14.27
C LYS A 108 -11.02 18.49 -15.49
N PRO A 109 -11.35 18.89 -16.73
CA PRO A 109 -10.98 18.12 -17.92
C PRO A 109 -9.46 17.88 -17.94
N ARG A 110 -9.05 16.60 -17.96
CA ARG A 110 -7.64 16.25 -18.16
C ARG A 110 -7.22 16.80 -19.53
N LYS A 111 -6.21 17.69 -19.56
CA LYS A 111 -5.61 18.14 -20.83
C LYS A 111 -5.16 16.90 -21.59
N SER A 112 -5.68 16.70 -22.80
CA SER A 112 -5.18 15.67 -23.70
C SER A 112 -3.68 15.89 -23.90
N ARG A 113 -2.84 14.89 -23.63
CA ARG A 113 -1.46 14.92 -24.13
C ARG A 113 -1.58 15.03 -25.65
N ALA A 114 -1.03 16.10 -26.22
CA ALA A 114 -0.82 16.16 -27.67
C ALA A 114 -0.12 14.86 -28.08
N ALA A 115 -0.62 14.21 -29.12
CA ALA A 115 0.01 13.05 -29.70
C ALA A 115 1.50 13.39 -29.90
N ALA A 116 2.38 12.64 -29.25
CA ALA A 116 3.81 12.82 -29.44
C ALA A 116 4.10 12.62 -30.94
N ASP A 117 4.62 13.65 -31.58
CA ASP A 117 5.00 13.62 -32.98
C ASP A 117 5.86 12.40 -33.27
N GLY A 118 5.38 11.58 -34.21
CA GLY A 118 5.96 10.30 -34.59
C GLY A 118 7.43 10.43 -34.93
N THR A 119 8.29 10.04 -33.99
CA THR A 119 9.69 9.74 -34.30
C THR A 119 9.69 8.33 -34.91
N ARG A 120 9.67 8.25 -36.25
CA ARG A 120 9.97 7.03 -36.99
C ARG A 120 11.31 6.50 -36.50
N ILE A 121 11.30 5.30 -35.90
CA ILE A 121 12.49 4.49 -35.75
C ILE A 121 13.00 4.21 -37.18
N GLY A 122 14.23 4.63 -37.45
CA GLY A 122 14.79 4.74 -38.78
C GLY A 122 14.72 3.44 -39.59
N ASP A 123 14.33 3.59 -40.84
CA ASP A 123 14.62 2.65 -41.91
C ASP A 123 16.15 2.47 -41.99
N GLY A 124 16.60 1.32 -41.48
CA GLY A 124 17.99 0.87 -41.61
C GLY A 124 18.32 0.71 -43.09
N GLY A 125 19.20 1.58 -43.59
CA GLY A 125 19.71 1.54 -44.95
C GLY A 125 20.36 0.20 -45.29
N ALA A 126 19.95 -0.35 -46.42
CA ALA A 126 20.59 -1.48 -47.08
C ALA A 126 22.06 -1.17 -47.39
N GLY A 127 22.97 -1.96 -46.84
CA GLY A 127 24.36 -2.09 -47.30
C GLY A 127 24.55 -3.47 -47.92
N PRO A 128 25.22 -3.61 -49.09
CA PRO A 128 25.30 -4.87 -49.79
C PRO A 128 26.53 -5.69 -49.37
N GLY A 129 26.38 -7.02 -49.36
CA GLY A 129 27.46 -7.93 -49.73
C GLY A 129 28.04 -8.82 -48.62
N GLY A 130 28.20 -10.10 -48.97
CA GLY A 130 29.18 -11.00 -48.36
C GLY A 130 28.56 -12.18 -47.62
N GLY A 131 28.37 -13.30 -48.32
CA GLY A 131 27.99 -14.57 -47.70
C GLY A 131 29.11 -15.23 -46.89
N VAL A 132 28.75 -16.24 -46.11
CA VAL A 132 29.28 -17.62 -46.10
C VAL A 132 28.60 -18.36 -44.93
N ARG A 133 27.96 -19.50 -45.25
CA ARG A 133 27.53 -20.57 -44.33
C ARG A 133 28.76 -21.47 -44.05
N PRO A 134 28.93 -22.09 -42.87
CA PRO A 134 27.98 -23.04 -42.27
C PRO A 134 27.46 -22.65 -40.88
#